data_AF-A0A2S7PZJ3-F1
#
_entry.id   AF-A0A2S7PZJ3-F1
#
_cell.length_a   1.000
_cell.length_b   1.000
_cell.length_c   1.000
_cell.angle_alpha   90.00
_cell.angle_beta   90.00
_cell.angle_gamma   90.00
#
_symmetry.space_group_name_H-M   'P 1'
#
loop_
_entity.id
_entity.type
_entity.pdbx_description
1 polymer ?
#
loop_
_entity_poly.entity_id
_entity_poly.type
_entity_poly.pdbx_seq_one_letter_code
_entity_poly.pdbx_strand_id
1 'polypeptide(L)'
;MVLQYLRTLLVLLLVTYWSGVNAYISLSDDSLRSLPSGGADFDIKDGSILAPILIPRVPGTPGSQTVQRHLVDFFTTHLPLWRIEFQNSSSTTPVTGNKQVPFVNIIITRDPPWTKPGDVGRLALVAHYDSKLTPTGFIGATDSAAPCAMIMHAARSVDNALAKKWAAMEAAGDIGLDEEKGVQILFLDGEEAFLSWTNDDSLYGSR
;
A
#
# COMPACT_ATOMS: atom_id res chain seq x y z
N MET A 1 8.09 26.37 -50.87
CA MET A 1 8.69 26.36 -49.51
C MET A 1 7.62 26.43 -48.41
N VAL A 2 6.85 27.52 -48.27
CA VAL A 2 5.87 27.72 -47.17
C VAL A 2 4.81 26.61 -47.05
N LEU A 3 4.27 26.14 -48.19
CA LEU A 3 3.24 25.09 -48.21
C LEU A 3 3.75 23.72 -47.70
N GLN A 4 5.05 23.46 -47.83
CA GLN A 4 5.67 22.21 -47.41
C GLN A 4 5.89 22.21 -45.89
N TYR A 5 6.30 23.34 -45.32
CA TYR A 5 6.37 23.52 -43.86
C TYR A 5 5.00 23.42 -43.20
N LEU A 6 3.94 23.95 -43.83
CA LEU A 6 2.58 23.87 -43.30
C LEU A 6 2.07 22.42 -43.25
N ARG A 7 2.40 21.60 -44.26
CA ARG A 7 2.07 20.17 -44.28
C ARG A 7 2.83 19.39 -43.20
N THR A 8 4.12 19.65 -43.04
CA THR A 8 4.92 18.99 -41.99
C THR A 8 4.43 19.38 -40.59
N LEU A 9 4.07 20.65 -40.38
CA LEU A 9 3.50 21.13 -39.12
C LEU A 9 2.13 20.50 -38.82
N LEU A 10 1.26 20.37 -39.83
CA LEU A 10 -0.04 19.71 -39.70
C LEU A 10 0.10 18.22 -39.36
N VAL A 11 1.06 17.53 -39.98
CA VAL A 11 1.36 16.12 -39.68
C VAL A 11 1.91 15.97 -38.26
N LEU A 12 2.83 16.84 -37.82
CA LEU A 12 3.33 16.85 -36.45
C LEU A 12 2.21 17.11 -35.43
N LEU A 13 1.33 18.07 -35.69
CA LEU A 13 0.17 18.36 -34.84
C LEU A 13 -0.76 17.15 -34.77
N LEU A 14 -1.09 16.52 -35.90
CA LEU A 14 -1.93 15.30 -35.93
C LEU A 14 -1.31 14.12 -35.18
N VAL A 15 0.01 13.93 -35.27
CA VAL A 15 0.74 12.89 -34.51
C VAL A 15 0.70 13.18 -33.00
N THR A 16 0.85 14.45 -32.59
CA THR A 16 0.76 14.84 -31.17
C THR A 16 -0.67 14.78 -30.59
N TYR A 17 -1.69 14.97 -31.43
CA TYR A 17 -3.10 14.79 -31.03
C TYR A 17 -3.50 13.31 -30.91
N TRP A 18 -2.75 12.40 -31.54
CA TRP A 18 -2.97 10.95 -31.46
C TRP A 18 -2.16 10.24 -30.39
N SER A 19 -1.17 10.89 -29.79
CA SER A 19 -0.47 10.40 -28.59
C SER A 19 -1.32 10.57 -27.33
N GLY A 20 -2.51 9.96 -27.33
CA GLY A 20 -3.24 9.69 -26.10
C GLY A 20 -2.52 8.56 -25.37
N VAL A 21 -1.88 8.87 -24.24
CA VAL A 21 -1.32 7.84 -23.36
C VAL A 21 -2.50 7.15 -22.67
N ASN A 22 -2.84 5.93 -23.09
CA ASN A 22 -3.75 5.08 -22.33
C ASN A 22 -2.99 4.47 -21.16
N ALA A 23 -2.82 5.24 -20.09
CA ALA A 23 -2.09 4.80 -18.89
C ALA A 23 -2.80 3.66 -18.13
N TYR A 24 -4.08 3.41 -18.43
CA TYR A 24 -4.91 2.41 -17.77
C TYR A 24 -5.68 1.59 -18.79
N ILE A 25 -5.71 0.28 -18.58
CA ILE A 25 -6.53 -0.65 -19.36
C ILE A 25 -7.82 -0.88 -18.58
N SER A 26 -8.96 -0.63 -19.21
CA SER A 26 -10.27 -0.94 -18.62
C SER A 26 -10.40 -2.45 -18.37
N LEU A 27 -10.82 -2.81 -17.16
CA LEU A 27 -11.23 -4.18 -16.88
C LEU A 27 -12.52 -4.52 -17.63
N SER A 28 -12.65 -5.76 -18.09
CA SER A 28 -13.91 -6.25 -18.63
C SER A 28 -14.95 -6.41 -17.52
N ASP A 29 -16.23 -6.38 -17.87
CA ASP A 29 -17.32 -6.64 -16.92
C ASP A 29 -17.16 -8.00 -16.21
N ASP A 30 -16.66 -9.01 -16.91
CA ASP A 30 -16.40 -10.32 -16.32
C ASP A 30 -15.25 -10.27 -15.31
N SER A 31 -14.18 -9.51 -15.59
CA SER A 31 -13.12 -9.26 -14.61
C SER A 31 -13.66 -8.52 -13.38
N LEU A 32 -14.49 -7.49 -13.57
CA LEU A 32 -15.11 -6.76 -12.46
C LEU A 32 -16.00 -7.66 -11.60
N ARG A 33 -16.83 -8.52 -12.21
CA ARG A 33 -17.67 -9.48 -11.50
C ARG A 33 -16.86 -10.55 -10.77
N SER A 34 -15.65 -10.85 -11.24
CA SER A 34 -14.76 -11.83 -10.61
C SER A 34 -14.01 -11.31 -9.38
N LEU A 35 -14.04 -9.99 -9.13
CA LEU A 35 -13.38 -9.41 -7.96
C LEU A 35 -14.08 -9.87 -6.67
N PRO A 36 -13.34 -10.48 -5.72
CA PRO A 36 -13.94 -10.96 -4.48
C PRO A 36 -14.37 -9.79 -3.61
N SER A 37 -15.57 -9.88 -3.02
CA SER A 37 -15.98 -8.96 -1.96
C SER A 37 -15.21 -9.23 -0.66
N GLY A 38 -15.20 -8.27 0.26
CA GLY A 38 -14.59 -8.45 1.58
C GLY A 38 -15.29 -9.48 2.46
N GLY A 39 -16.60 -9.68 2.27
CA GLY A 39 -17.37 -10.72 2.96
C GLY A 39 -17.15 -10.78 4.47
N ALA A 40 -16.96 -11.99 4.99
CA ALA A 40 -16.77 -12.25 6.42
C ALA A 40 -15.44 -11.72 6.98
N ASP A 41 -14.42 -11.47 6.15
CA ASP A 41 -13.13 -10.95 6.63
C ASP A 41 -13.25 -9.57 7.29
N PHE A 42 -14.31 -8.82 6.96
CA PHE A 42 -14.60 -7.48 7.48
C PHE A 42 -15.68 -7.46 8.56
N ASP A 43 -16.14 -8.60 9.07
CA ASP A 43 -16.99 -8.58 10.26
C ASP A 43 -16.22 -7.93 11.42
N ILE A 44 -16.88 -7.01 12.13
CA ILE A 44 -16.25 -6.19 13.17
C ILE A 44 -15.99 -6.95 14.48
N LYS A 45 -16.57 -8.15 14.63
CA LYS A 45 -16.47 -8.96 15.85
C LYS A 45 -15.55 -10.16 15.66
N ASP A 46 -15.67 -10.86 14.54
CA ASP A 46 -14.94 -12.11 14.29
C ASP A 46 -14.25 -12.20 12.93
N GLY A 47 -14.30 -11.13 12.14
CA GLY A 47 -13.69 -11.11 10.81
C GLY A 47 -12.16 -11.23 10.87
N SER A 48 -11.61 -12.14 10.06
CA SER A 48 -10.18 -12.51 10.08
C SER A 48 -9.23 -11.38 9.69
N ILE A 49 -9.69 -10.31 9.05
CA ILE A 49 -8.83 -9.19 8.64
C ILE A 49 -9.07 -7.96 9.53
N LEU A 50 -10.33 -7.51 9.65
CA LEU A 50 -10.65 -6.25 10.32
C LEU A 50 -10.68 -6.36 11.84
N ALA A 51 -11.37 -7.35 12.41
CA ALA A 51 -11.61 -7.43 13.85
C ALA A 51 -10.32 -7.41 14.70
N PRO A 52 -9.21 -8.08 14.31
CA PRO A 52 -7.95 -8.03 15.07
C PRO A 52 -7.30 -6.64 15.16
N ILE A 53 -7.66 -5.72 14.25
CA ILE A 53 -7.13 -4.35 14.22
C ILE A 53 -7.98 -3.40 15.07
N LEU A 54 -9.24 -3.76 15.37
CA LEU A 54 -10.23 -2.95 16.11
C LEU A 54 -9.96 -2.91 17.63
N ILE A 55 -8.72 -2.61 18.00
CA ILE A 55 -8.24 -2.41 19.37
C ILE A 55 -7.44 -1.10 19.47
N PRO A 56 -7.30 -0.50 20.67
CA PRO A 56 -6.34 0.58 20.87
C PRO A 56 -4.92 0.11 20.59
N ARG A 57 -4.20 0.85 19.76
CA ARG A 57 -2.92 0.45 19.17
C ARG A 57 -1.95 1.62 19.04
N VAL A 58 -1.90 2.46 20.08
CA VAL A 58 -0.97 3.58 20.21
C VAL A 58 0.49 3.10 20.08
N PRO A 59 1.40 3.86 19.43
CA PRO A 59 2.78 3.41 19.23
C PRO A 59 3.48 3.02 20.54
N GLY A 60 4.26 1.94 20.49
CA GLY A 60 4.97 1.39 21.67
C GLY A 60 4.11 0.64 22.70
N THR A 61 2.80 0.49 22.48
CA THR A 61 1.92 -0.29 23.37
C THR A 61 1.82 -1.77 22.96
N PRO A 62 1.37 -2.67 23.87
CA PRO A 62 1.06 -4.05 23.51
C PRO A 62 0.01 -4.19 22.38
N GLY A 63 -0.93 -3.25 22.29
CA GLY A 63 -1.92 -3.20 21.22
C GLY A 63 -1.29 -2.96 19.85
N SER A 64 -0.37 -1.99 19.74
CA SER A 64 0.42 -1.76 18.51
C SER A 64 1.19 -3.02 18.11
N GLN A 65 1.89 -3.67 19.05
CA GLN A 65 2.61 -4.93 18.76
C GLN A 65 1.70 -6.09 18.36
N THR A 66 0.45 -6.10 18.83
CA THR A 66 -0.54 -7.13 18.47
C THR A 66 -1.00 -6.91 17.03
N VAL A 67 -1.29 -5.66 16.65
CA VAL A 67 -1.68 -5.32 15.28
C VAL A 67 -0.51 -5.51 14.30
N GLN A 68 0.72 -5.12 14.67
CA GLN A 68 1.90 -5.41 13.84
C GLN A 68 2.03 -6.91 13.54
N ARG A 69 1.89 -7.76 14.55
CA ARG A 69 1.92 -9.22 14.38
C ARG A 69 0.80 -9.71 13.48
N HIS A 70 -0.42 -9.25 13.68
CA HIS A 70 -1.55 -9.57 12.82
C HIS A 70 -1.29 -9.24 11.34
N LEU A 71 -0.76 -8.04 11.06
CA LEU A 71 -0.39 -7.64 9.70
C LEU A 71 0.67 -8.58 9.12
N VAL A 72 1.76 -8.85 9.85
CA VAL A 72 2.85 -9.72 9.38
C VAL A 72 2.41 -11.17 9.20
N ASP A 73 1.65 -11.71 10.14
CA ASP A 73 1.19 -13.10 10.13
C ASP A 73 0.23 -13.33 8.96
N PHE A 74 -0.64 -12.37 8.65
CA PHE A 74 -1.52 -12.44 7.48
C PHE A 74 -0.72 -12.57 6.17
N PHE A 75 0.25 -11.68 5.94
CA PHE A 75 1.05 -11.73 4.70
C PHE A 75 1.94 -12.98 4.66
N THR A 76 2.54 -13.36 5.78
CA THR A 76 3.36 -14.58 5.86
C THR A 76 2.54 -15.84 5.55
N THR A 77 1.31 -15.92 6.06
CA THR A 77 0.44 -17.10 5.94
C THR A 77 -0.23 -17.17 4.57
N HIS A 78 -0.74 -16.04 4.07
CA HIS A 78 -1.60 -16.02 2.88
C HIS A 78 -0.89 -15.57 1.61
N LEU A 79 0.23 -14.86 1.74
CA LEU A 79 0.92 -14.18 0.64
C LEU A 79 2.44 -14.40 0.70
N PRO A 80 2.92 -15.66 0.73
CA PRO A 80 4.33 -15.99 1.04
C PRO A 80 5.34 -15.49 0.00
N LEU A 81 4.88 -15.06 -1.18
CA LEU A 81 5.72 -14.48 -2.23
C LEU A 81 5.86 -12.95 -2.12
N TRP A 82 5.21 -12.33 -1.13
CA TRP A 82 5.36 -10.92 -0.80
C TRP A 82 6.51 -10.77 0.19
N ARG A 83 7.43 -9.86 -0.10
CA ARG A 83 8.60 -9.58 0.75
C ARG A 83 8.22 -8.56 1.81
N ILE A 84 8.45 -8.90 3.08
CA ILE A 84 8.19 -8.04 4.24
C ILE A 84 9.52 -7.46 4.74
N GLU A 85 9.54 -6.15 4.93
CA GLU A 85 10.64 -5.38 5.50
C GLU A 85 10.10 -4.47 6.60
N PHE A 86 10.95 -4.13 7.57
CA PHE A 86 10.61 -3.22 8.66
C PHE A 86 11.51 -2.01 8.59
N GLN A 87 10.92 -0.83 8.76
CA GLN A 87 11.68 0.39 9.02
C GLN A 87 11.39 0.81 10.46
N ASN A 88 12.42 0.74 11.30
CA ASN A 88 12.34 1.03 12.72
C ASN A 88 12.95 2.40 13.00
N SER A 89 12.25 3.21 13.80
CA SER A 89 12.76 4.46 14.33
C SER A 89 12.32 4.64 15.78
N SER A 90 12.81 5.69 16.42
CA SER A 90 12.32 6.10 17.73
C SER A 90 12.37 7.61 17.84
N SER A 91 11.40 8.19 18.55
CA SER A 91 11.38 9.62 18.83
C SER A 91 10.78 9.93 20.20
N THR A 92 11.13 11.07 20.76
CA THR A 92 10.38 11.64 21.90
C THR A 92 9.08 12.25 21.41
N THR A 93 8.07 12.28 22.28
CA THR A 93 6.78 12.89 22.00
C THR A 93 6.45 13.91 23.09
N PRO A 94 5.56 14.89 22.85
CA PRO A 94 5.19 15.87 23.87
C PRO A 94 4.64 15.26 25.17
N VAL A 95 4.05 14.07 25.12
CA VAL A 95 3.47 13.39 26.29
C VAL A 95 4.44 12.42 26.98
N THR A 96 5.47 11.94 26.28
CA THR A 96 6.44 10.98 26.85
C THR A 96 7.70 11.64 27.42
N GLY A 97 7.84 12.96 27.27
CA GLY A 97 9.01 13.70 27.71
C GLY A 97 10.27 13.13 27.06
N ASN A 98 11.26 12.76 27.89
CA ASN A 98 12.53 12.21 27.40
C ASN A 98 12.48 10.72 27.03
N LYS A 99 11.34 10.04 27.22
CA LYS A 99 11.21 8.62 26.86
C LYS A 99 11.02 8.49 25.35
N GLN A 100 11.92 7.71 24.74
CA GLN A 100 11.83 7.29 23.35
C GLN A 100 10.64 6.35 23.14
N VAL A 101 9.79 6.69 22.17
CA VAL A 101 8.71 5.85 21.67
C VAL A 101 9.20 5.17 20.40
N PRO A 102 9.11 3.83 20.29
CA PRO A 102 9.45 3.12 19.07
C PRO A 102 8.33 3.30 18.04
N PHE A 103 8.72 3.53 16.80
CA PHE A 103 7.83 3.54 15.63
C PHE A 103 8.34 2.49 14.64
N VAL A 104 7.44 1.64 14.15
CA VAL A 104 7.78 0.51 13.27
C VAL A 104 6.87 0.54 12.06
N ASN A 105 7.39 1.04 10.94
CA ASN A 105 6.71 0.92 9.65
C ASN A 105 6.90 -0.51 9.10
N ILE A 106 5.85 -1.05 8.49
CA ILE A 106 5.89 -2.34 7.79
C ILE A 106 5.80 -2.07 6.29
N ILE A 107 6.82 -2.51 5.56
CA ILE A 107 6.95 -2.34 4.11
C ILE A 107 6.77 -3.71 3.48
N ILE A 108 5.79 -3.85 2.59
CA ILE A 108 5.51 -5.13 1.93
C ILE A 108 5.54 -4.92 0.42
N THR A 109 6.32 -5.74 -0.28
CA THR A 109 6.56 -5.58 -1.73
C THR A 109 6.27 -6.86 -2.50
N ARG A 110 5.67 -6.71 -3.68
CA ARG A 110 5.45 -7.78 -4.64
C ARG A 110 5.83 -7.29 -6.03
N ASP A 111 6.95 -7.80 -6.52
CA ASP A 111 7.54 -7.41 -7.79
C ASP A 111 7.56 -8.60 -8.77
N PRO A 112 7.69 -8.35 -10.09
CA PRO A 112 7.87 -9.43 -11.06
C PRO A 112 9.12 -10.28 -10.73
N PRO A 113 9.05 -11.62 -10.85
CA PRO A 113 10.10 -12.52 -10.32
C PRO A 113 11.52 -12.31 -10.86
N TRP A 114 11.67 -11.75 -12.07
CA TRP A 114 12.96 -11.52 -12.73
C TRP A 114 13.63 -10.19 -12.36
N THR A 115 12.94 -9.34 -11.61
CA THR A 115 13.40 -7.97 -11.35
C THR A 115 14.41 -7.89 -10.21
N LYS A 116 15.27 -6.86 -10.27
CA LYS A 116 16.20 -6.54 -9.19
C LYS A 116 15.64 -5.39 -8.35
N PRO A 117 15.98 -5.32 -7.05
CA PRO A 117 15.67 -4.15 -6.24
C PRO A 117 16.19 -2.87 -6.89
N GLY A 118 15.30 -1.89 -7.08
CA GLY A 118 15.61 -0.60 -7.73
C GLY A 118 15.19 -0.50 -9.19
N ASP A 119 14.95 -1.63 -9.87
CA ASP A 119 14.59 -1.67 -11.30
C ASP A 119 13.06 -1.84 -11.51
N VAL A 120 12.24 -1.45 -10.53
CA VAL A 120 10.78 -1.65 -10.53
C VAL A 120 10.05 -0.41 -10.06
N GLY A 121 9.13 0.11 -10.87
CA GLY A 121 8.16 1.11 -10.45
C GLY A 121 7.03 0.45 -9.66
N ARG A 122 6.68 0.98 -8.48
CA ARG A 122 5.65 0.36 -7.62
C ARG A 122 4.43 1.25 -7.46
N LEU A 123 3.24 0.66 -7.59
CA LEU A 123 2.01 1.26 -7.09
C LEU A 123 1.99 1.11 -5.56
N ALA A 124 2.05 2.22 -4.84
CA ALA A 124 2.04 2.23 -3.39
C ALA A 124 0.61 2.35 -2.84
N LEU A 125 0.21 1.41 -1.99
CA LEU A 125 -0.99 1.47 -1.16
C LEU A 125 -0.56 1.74 0.28
N VAL A 126 -1.06 2.81 0.88
CA VAL A 126 -0.54 3.32 2.16
C VAL A 126 -1.68 3.56 3.13
N ALA A 127 -1.50 3.11 4.36
CA ALA A 127 -2.34 3.47 5.50
C ALA A 127 -1.46 3.51 6.76
N HIS A 128 -1.88 4.28 7.77
CA HIS A 128 -1.27 4.17 9.08
C HIS A 128 -2.02 3.14 9.91
N TYR A 129 -1.30 2.34 10.70
CA TYR A 129 -1.91 1.31 11.54
C TYR A 129 -1.94 1.68 13.01
N ASP A 130 -1.36 2.81 13.43
CA ASP A 130 -1.51 3.28 14.80
C ASP A 130 -2.95 3.76 15.07
N SER A 131 -3.22 4.06 16.33
CA SER A 131 -4.44 4.76 16.73
C SER A 131 -4.07 5.87 17.70
N LYS A 132 -4.83 6.96 17.66
CA LYS A 132 -4.61 8.11 18.55
C LYS A 132 -4.59 7.73 20.03
N LEU A 133 -3.70 8.38 20.80
CA LEU A 133 -3.60 8.20 22.25
C LEU A 133 -4.85 8.65 23.00
N THR A 134 -5.50 9.71 22.53
CA THR A 134 -6.69 10.28 23.16
C THR A 134 -7.85 10.37 22.16
N PRO A 135 -9.10 10.11 22.57
CA PRO A 135 -9.53 9.71 23.92
C PRO A 135 -9.04 8.30 24.31
N THR A 136 -8.94 8.01 25.61
CA THR A 136 -8.50 6.69 26.08
C THR A 136 -9.44 5.59 25.56
N GLY A 137 -8.86 4.52 25.01
CA GLY A 137 -9.63 3.43 24.42
C GLY A 137 -10.09 3.70 22.98
N PHE A 138 -9.66 4.80 22.36
CA PHE A 138 -9.94 5.08 20.96
C PHE A 138 -9.37 3.98 20.06
N ILE A 139 -10.24 3.32 19.30
CA ILE A 139 -9.87 2.22 18.41
C ILE A 139 -9.60 2.67 16.98
N GLY A 140 -9.87 3.93 16.60
CA GLY A 140 -9.62 4.42 15.24
C GLY A 140 -10.14 3.48 14.13
N ALA A 141 -11.43 3.16 14.13
CA ALA A 141 -12.01 2.17 13.22
C ALA A 141 -11.88 2.59 11.75
N THR A 142 -12.22 3.84 11.44
CA THR A 142 -11.99 4.45 10.12
C THR A 142 -10.61 5.07 10.00
N ASP A 143 -9.87 5.13 11.10
CA ASP A 143 -8.69 5.96 11.31
C ASP A 143 -7.54 5.19 11.99
N SER A 144 -6.89 4.24 11.32
CA SER A 144 -7.17 3.73 9.97
C SER A 144 -7.26 2.20 9.93
N ALA A 145 -7.99 1.58 10.88
CA ALA A 145 -8.16 0.13 10.92
C ALA A 145 -8.82 -0.44 9.64
N ALA A 146 -9.89 0.20 9.18
CA ALA A 146 -10.57 -0.19 7.94
C ALA A 146 -9.67 -0.03 6.70
N PRO A 147 -8.96 1.10 6.48
CA PRO A 147 -7.94 1.19 5.43
C PRO A 147 -6.88 0.08 5.49
N CYS A 148 -6.36 -0.26 6.68
CA CYS A 148 -5.43 -1.39 6.82
C CYS A 148 -6.03 -2.70 6.31
N ALA A 149 -7.25 -3.02 6.76
CA ALA A 149 -7.97 -4.22 6.33
C ALA A 149 -8.28 -4.23 4.82
N MET A 150 -8.65 -3.07 4.25
CA MET A 150 -8.91 -2.92 2.82
C MET A 150 -7.67 -3.22 1.98
N ILE A 151 -6.49 -2.75 2.42
CA ILE A 151 -5.22 -3.01 1.74
C ILE A 151 -4.85 -4.50 1.83
N MET A 152 -5.02 -5.12 3.00
CA MET A 152 -4.79 -6.57 3.17
C MET A 152 -5.68 -7.40 2.22
N HIS A 153 -6.97 -7.05 2.15
CA HIS A 153 -7.91 -7.71 1.23
C HIS A 153 -7.54 -7.48 -0.22
N ALA A 154 -7.20 -6.25 -0.60
CA ALA A 154 -6.79 -5.91 -1.96
C ALA A 154 -5.56 -6.72 -2.39
N ALA A 155 -4.53 -6.79 -1.54
CA ALA A 155 -3.31 -7.57 -1.79
C ALA A 155 -3.63 -9.04 -2.06
N ARG A 156 -4.44 -9.67 -1.20
CA ARG A 156 -4.87 -11.06 -1.36
C ARG A 156 -5.72 -11.28 -2.61
N SER A 157 -6.54 -10.30 -2.98
CA SER A 157 -7.44 -10.37 -4.13
C SER A 157 -6.68 -10.34 -5.47
N VAL A 158 -5.55 -9.62 -5.53
CA VAL A 158 -4.80 -9.43 -6.79
C VAL A 158 -3.62 -10.40 -6.95
N ASP A 159 -3.17 -11.06 -5.88
CA ASP A 159 -1.93 -11.87 -5.88
C ASP A 159 -1.89 -12.94 -6.98
N ASN A 160 -2.94 -13.76 -7.07
CA ASN A 160 -3.05 -14.80 -8.11
C ASN A 160 -3.08 -14.21 -9.52
N ALA A 161 -3.68 -13.04 -9.71
CA ALA A 161 -3.74 -12.38 -11.01
C ALA A 161 -2.37 -11.81 -11.40
N LEU A 162 -1.62 -11.24 -10.45
CA LEU A 162 -0.24 -10.79 -10.65
C LEU A 162 0.66 -11.97 -11.03
N ALA A 163 0.58 -13.09 -10.30
CA ALA A 163 1.37 -14.28 -10.60
C ALA A 163 1.11 -14.82 -12.02
N LYS A 164 -0.17 -14.91 -12.42
CA LYS A 164 -0.55 -15.34 -13.78
C LYS A 164 -0.07 -14.36 -14.85
N LYS A 165 -0.20 -13.05 -14.61
CA LYS A 165 0.27 -12.01 -15.52
C LYS A 165 1.77 -12.17 -15.77
N TRP A 166 2.57 -12.27 -14.71
CA TRP A 166 4.02 -12.37 -14.85
C TRP A 166 4.47 -13.67 -15.49
N ALA A 167 3.83 -14.80 -15.17
CA ALA A 167 4.12 -16.07 -15.84
C ALA A 167 3.80 -16.03 -17.35
N ALA A 168 2.70 -15.35 -17.74
CA ALA A 168 2.36 -15.18 -19.15
C ALA A 168 3.36 -14.28 -19.89
N MET A 169 3.79 -13.19 -19.26
CA MET A 169 4.84 -12.31 -19.82
C MET A 169 6.16 -13.07 -20.02
N GLU A 170 6.58 -13.88 -19.04
CA GLU A 170 7.78 -14.70 -19.15
C GLU A 170 7.68 -15.73 -20.28
N ALA A 171 6.54 -16.42 -20.40
CA ALA A 171 6.30 -17.38 -21.48
C ALA A 171 6.27 -16.73 -22.87
N ALA A 172 5.83 -15.48 -22.97
CA ALA A 172 5.82 -14.71 -24.21
C ALA A 172 7.19 -14.08 -24.56
N GLY A 173 8.12 -14.04 -23.61
CA GLY A 173 9.40 -13.32 -23.77
C GLY A 173 9.26 -11.80 -23.63
N ASP A 174 8.13 -11.31 -23.08
CA ASP A 174 7.82 -9.90 -22.89
C ASP A 174 8.42 -9.36 -21.58
N ILE A 175 9.70 -9.66 -21.34
CA ILE A 175 10.46 -9.23 -20.15
C ILE A 175 11.39 -8.08 -20.54
N GLY A 176 11.35 -6.96 -19.77
CA GLY A 176 12.25 -5.84 -19.98
C GLY A 176 12.01 -5.01 -21.26
N LEU A 177 10.85 -5.18 -21.91
CA LEU A 177 10.42 -4.35 -23.04
C LEU A 177 9.86 -2.99 -22.57
N ASP A 178 9.29 -2.96 -21.37
CA ASP A 178 8.72 -1.79 -20.70
C ASP A 178 9.25 -1.68 -19.25
N GLU A 179 8.96 -0.56 -18.58
CA GLU A 179 9.27 -0.41 -17.15
C GLU A 179 8.49 -1.43 -16.31
N GLU A 180 9.22 -2.24 -15.55
CA GLU A 180 8.64 -3.28 -14.71
C GLU A 180 7.82 -2.70 -13.57
N LYS A 181 6.62 -3.27 -13.34
CA LYS A 181 5.66 -2.75 -12.36
C LYS A 181 5.35 -3.77 -11.27
N GLY A 182 5.55 -3.33 -10.02
CA GLY A 182 5.22 -4.07 -8.81
C GLY A 182 4.18 -3.35 -7.94
N VAL A 183 3.90 -3.92 -6.78
CA VAL A 183 3.03 -3.33 -5.75
C VAL A 183 3.84 -3.15 -4.47
N GLN A 184 3.65 -2.00 -3.83
CA GLN A 184 4.17 -1.72 -2.49
C GLN A 184 3.01 -1.42 -1.55
N ILE A 185 3.11 -1.94 -0.34
CA ILE A 185 2.21 -1.63 0.76
C ILE A 185 3.05 -1.04 1.88
N LEU A 186 2.58 0.08 2.43
CA LEU A 186 3.17 0.72 3.60
C LEU A 186 2.11 0.79 4.70
N PHE A 187 2.33 0.05 5.79
CA PHE A 187 1.63 0.27 7.04
C PHE A 187 2.50 1.15 7.93
N LEU A 188 2.12 2.41 8.03
CA LEU A 188 2.90 3.44 8.71
C LEU A 188 2.54 3.49 10.21
N ASP A 189 3.52 3.76 11.06
CA ASP A 189 3.36 3.93 12.50
C ASP A 189 3.50 5.40 12.90
N GLY A 190 2.79 5.81 13.94
CA GLY A 190 2.83 7.17 14.47
C GLY A 190 2.45 8.24 13.46
N GLU A 191 1.37 8.05 12.71
CA GLU A 191 0.77 9.15 11.94
C GLU A 191 0.26 10.23 12.91
N GLU A 192 -0.36 9.77 14.00
CA GLU A 192 -1.12 10.61 14.90
C GLU A 192 -0.23 11.47 15.81
N ALA A 193 -0.70 12.68 16.05
CA ALA A 193 -0.17 13.52 17.12
C ALA A 193 -0.46 12.90 18.50
N PHE A 194 0.53 12.89 19.39
CA PHE A 194 0.38 12.44 20.77
C PHE A 194 -0.32 13.50 21.64
N LEU A 195 -0.16 14.78 21.34
CA LEU A 195 -0.82 15.88 22.03
C LEU A 195 -1.53 16.83 21.06
N SER A 196 -0.78 17.48 20.18
CA SER A 196 -1.28 18.53 19.28
C SER A 196 -0.57 18.41 17.93
N TRP A 197 -1.35 18.40 16.85
CA TRP A 197 -0.79 18.26 15.50
C TRP A 197 0.18 19.40 15.17
N THR A 198 1.45 19.06 15.02
CA THR A 198 2.54 19.97 14.61
C THR A 198 3.56 19.23 13.76
N ASN A 199 4.52 19.93 13.14
CA ASN A 199 5.58 19.33 12.35
C ASN A 199 6.44 18.31 13.13
N ASP A 200 6.52 18.46 14.46
CA ASP A 200 7.32 17.60 15.35
C ASP A 200 6.47 16.61 16.17
N ASP A 201 5.14 16.80 16.20
CA ASP A 201 4.14 15.94 16.85
C ASP A 201 3.09 15.47 15.83
N SER A 202 3.57 14.79 14.80
CA SER A 202 2.80 14.04 13.80
C SER A 202 3.77 13.29 12.89
N LEU A 203 3.24 12.37 12.07
CA LEU A 203 3.96 11.79 10.92
C LEU A 203 5.33 11.19 11.31
N TYR A 204 5.43 10.55 12.47
CA TYR A 204 6.68 10.01 13.00
C TYR A 204 7.29 8.93 12.09
N GLY A 205 6.46 8.04 11.56
CA GLY A 205 6.91 7.01 10.63
C GLY A 205 7.12 7.53 9.20
N SER A 206 6.34 8.51 8.74
CA SER A 206 6.31 8.88 7.32
C SER A 206 7.25 10.01 6.90
N ARG A 207 7.87 10.71 7.86
CA ARG A 207 8.85 11.78 7.62
C ARG A 207 10.18 11.22 7.11
#